data_AF-A0ABD3NG55-F1
#
_entry.id   AF-A0ABD3NG55-F1
#
_cell.length_a   1.000
_cell.length_b   1.000
_cell.length_c   1.000
_cell.angle_alpha   90.00
_cell.angle_beta   90.00
_cell.angle_gamma   90.00
#
_symmetry.space_group_name_H-M   'P 1'
#
loop_
_entity.id
_entity.type
_entity.pdbx_description
1 polymer ?
#
loop_
_entity_poly.entity_id
_entity_poly.type
_entity_poly.pdbx_seq_one_letter_code
_entity_poly.pdbx_strand_id
1 'polypeptide(L)'
;MLFRTNVAKATAALAPILCSRASADDNNLNRCKLYLAKSTIPNAGLGVFTGVDLSFNDTIGYGDPAIPIVDLDFHNAGSASNEDYHWLLDEYNWKAIAAGYYMDLEAEKTSAHIPGFGATPNCHMRLKNIAESVNTYDTAGITRGDAGIGAFTGYHNRTTRALKDIRAGQELYVDYGPAWFLSRESYMGLVPLAKNYPVATKFLEQFRSNDALKSLMFTMEMGKPMLEFWDLIINFPYKSRSQSALPKNLTAAIKAAKEGIYESELWQSTRSLEELERSGKCLDNIRYAKSSIPSAGRGAFAARFIPGKLMYVILAVYSVGYFNSQLCCFVKEGGLVAPAPLLHVPDRGILKMFADKVDPRTGEEYRDISKPAGQQLLLNYCFGHGSSSMLLCPYGHETAYINHDSRSPNTKIIWSTDAMYHNATLLEQPVEYFDNIWSSVVGFDYIALRDIKEGEEITIDYGSEWEEAWNEHVQNWVPPEGHKQFVPPQDLNADKSSPLRTFAEDKTMYSDHIDLYCLFSSESILDGKDEWDEDELDANDHKVHRILERRMVHEEGEPEYYVYDLELLVPIEDESEKMAVYAVKNVPREAISFYYKQYHSDMFVKGAFRHEMMIPNHMFPRAWRNID
;
A
#
# COMPACT_ATOMS: atom_id res chain seq x y z
N MET A 1 33.58 -29.82 -52.95
CA MET A 1 33.51 -28.35 -52.80
C MET A 1 32.10 -27.79 -53.05
N LEU A 2 31.02 -28.53 -52.73
CA LEU A 2 29.62 -28.10 -52.97
C LEU A 2 28.65 -28.39 -51.80
N PHE A 3 29.14 -28.91 -50.66
CA PHE A 3 28.33 -29.16 -49.46
C PHE A 3 28.66 -28.24 -48.26
N ARG A 4 29.67 -27.37 -48.38
CA ARG A 4 30.09 -26.43 -47.30
C ARG A 4 29.52 -25.02 -47.45
N THR A 5 28.87 -24.70 -48.56
CA THR A 5 28.36 -23.35 -48.87
C THR A 5 26.92 -23.09 -48.42
N ASN A 6 26.14 -24.13 -48.10
CA ASN A 6 24.74 -23.97 -47.68
C ASN A 6 24.56 -23.83 -46.15
N VAL A 7 25.48 -24.36 -45.34
CA VAL A 7 25.41 -24.22 -43.87
C VAL A 7 25.87 -22.83 -43.42
N ALA A 8 26.90 -22.26 -44.07
CA ALA A 8 27.41 -20.92 -43.75
C ALA A 8 26.44 -19.78 -44.12
N LYS A 9 25.58 -19.97 -45.13
CA LYS A 9 24.52 -19.01 -45.47
C LYS A 9 23.31 -19.13 -44.54
N ALA A 10 23.05 -20.30 -43.97
CA ALA A 10 21.98 -20.49 -43.00
C ALA A 10 22.34 -19.89 -41.61
N THR A 11 23.59 -20.02 -41.16
CA THR A 11 24.05 -19.44 -39.88
C THR A 11 24.29 -17.93 -39.94
N ALA A 12 24.71 -17.38 -41.08
CA ALA A 12 24.84 -15.93 -41.26
C ALA A 12 23.49 -15.19 -41.34
N ALA A 13 22.41 -15.88 -41.71
CA ALA A 13 21.05 -15.33 -41.73
C ALA A 13 20.36 -15.39 -40.35
N LEU A 14 20.84 -16.21 -39.42
CA LEU A 14 20.24 -16.40 -38.08
C LEU A 14 20.86 -15.51 -36.99
N ALA A 15 22.08 -15.01 -37.16
CA ALA A 15 22.77 -14.17 -36.18
C ALA A 15 22.10 -12.79 -35.93
N PRO A 16 21.50 -12.10 -36.93
CA PRO A 16 20.76 -10.86 -36.66
C PRO A 16 19.38 -11.13 -36.03
N ILE A 17 18.86 -12.35 -36.11
CA ILE A 17 17.49 -12.68 -35.69
C ILE A 17 17.37 -12.84 -34.17
N LEU A 18 18.48 -13.14 -33.47
CA LEU A 18 18.49 -13.31 -32.01
C LEU A 18 18.91 -12.05 -31.22
N CYS A 19 19.52 -11.05 -31.87
CA CYS A 19 19.89 -9.77 -31.24
C CYS A 19 19.20 -8.53 -31.83
N SER A 20 18.39 -8.68 -32.87
CA SER A 20 17.59 -7.57 -33.41
C SER A 20 16.20 -8.04 -33.86
N ARG A 21 15.37 -8.37 -32.87
CA ARG A 21 13.93 -8.11 -32.97
C ARG A 21 13.57 -7.24 -31.77
N ALA A 22 13.80 -5.95 -31.95
CA ALA A 22 12.98 -4.94 -31.32
C ALA A 22 12.57 -4.01 -32.48
N SER A 23 11.39 -4.29 -33.05
CA SER A 23 10.72 -3.28 -33.88
C SER A 23 10.34 -2.09 -32.98
N ALA A 24 10.02 -0.94 -33.58
CA ALA A 24 9.46 0.17 -32.80
C ALA A 24 8.17 -0.21 -32.05
N ASP A 25 7.46 -1.28 -32.46
CA ASP A 25 6.33 -1.86 -31.73
C ASP A 25 6.77 -2.73 -30.53
N ASP A 26 7.90 -3.46 -30.64
CA ASP A 26 8.47 -4.27 -29.54
C ASP A 26 9.01 -3.40 -28.39
N ASN A 27 9.48 -2.19 -28.70
CA ASN A 27 9.94 -1.22 -27.69
C ASN A 27 8.80 -0.73 -26.78
N ASN A 28 7.54 -0.80 -27.22
CA ASN A 28 6.39 -0.48 -26.37
C ASN A 28 5.91 -1.68 -25.53
N LEU A 29 6.14 -2.92 -25.97
CA LEU A 29 5.74 -4.13 -25.24
C LEU A 29 6.65 -4.44 -24.03
N ASN A 30 7.93 -4.07 -24.09
CA ASN A 30 8.89 -4.30 -23.01
C ASN A 30 9.08 -3.11 -22.05
N ARG A 31 8.39 -1.99 -22.28
CA ARG A 31 8.48 -0.81 -21.43
C ARG A 31 7.69 -1.02 -20.13
N CYS A 32 8.24 -0.59 -19.00
CA CYS A 32 7.50 -0.57 -17.74
C CYS A 32 6.43 0.52 -17.80
N LYS A 33 5.20 0.21 -17.37
CA LYS A 33 4.15 1.22 -17.23
C LYS A 33 4.35 2.03 -15.96
N LEU A 34 5.01 1.46 -14.95
CA LEU A 34 5.28 2.12 -13.68
C LEU A 34 6.76 2.05 -13.34
N TYR A 35 7.30 3.19 -12.91
CA TYR A 35 8.68 3.32 -12.48
C TYR A 35 8.73 3.86 -11.05
N LEU A 36 9.53 3.22 -10.20
CA LEU A 36 10.04 3.80 -8.98
C LEU A 36 11.28 4.62 -9.34
N ALA A 37 11.28 5.90 -9.00
CA ALA A 37 12.44 6.76 -9.16
C ALA A 37 12.52 7.75 -7.98
N LYS A 38 13.58 8.56 -7.90
CA LYS A 38 13.63 9.66 -6.93
C LYS A 38 12.45 10.62 -7.19
N SER A 39 11.75 11.07 -6.16
CA SER A 39 10.66 12.04 -6.34
C SER A 39 11.19 13.35 -6.94
N THR A 40 10.33 14.05 -7.68
CA THR A 40 10.60 15.43 -8.08
C THR A 40 10.35 16.44 -6.96
N ILE A 41 9.66 16.04 -5.89
CA ILE A 41 9.54 16.83 -4.67
C ILE A 41 10.88 16.76 -3.92
N PRO A 42 11.54 17.90 -3.65
CA PRO A 42 12.80 17.90 -2.93
C PRO A 42 12.67 17.24 -1.55
N ASN A 43 13.59 16.32 -1.25
CA ASN A 43 13.68 15.58 0.02
C ASN A 43 12.50 14.64 0.33
N ALA A 44 11.56 14.43 -0.59
CA ALA A 44 10.47 13.46 -0.39
C ALA A 44 10.88 11.99 -0.61
N GLY A 45 12.15 11.73 -0.94
CA GLY A 45 12.66 10.38 -1.17
C GLY A 45 12.24 9.83 -2.52
N LEU A 46 11.45 8.76 -2.52
CA LEU A 46 11.02 8.01 -3.70
C LEU A 46 9.70 8.54 -4.24
N GLY A 47 9.46 8.37 -5.53
CA GLY A 47 8.19 8.68 -6.19
C GLY A 47 7.87 7.65 -7.27
N VAL A 48 6.60 7.58 -7.65
CA VAL A 48 6.10 6.67 -8.68
C VAL A 48 5.81 7.47 -9.94
N PHE A 49 6.28 7.01 -11.09
CA PHE A 49 6.09 7.66 -12.38
C PHE A 49 5.40 6.73 -13.36
N THR A 50 4.54 7.27 -14.22
CA THR A 50 3.98 6.49 -15.33
C THR A 50 4.92 6.50 -16.53
N GLY A 51 5.14 5.35 -17.15
CA GLY A 51 5.87 5.17 -18.41
C GLY A 51 4.99 5.30 -19.66
N VAL A 52 3.68 5.43 -19.47
CA VAL A 52 2.67 5.49 -20.53
C VAL A 52 1.69 6.63 -20.27
N ASP A 53 0.97 7.06 -21.31
CA ASP A 53 -0.16 7.96 -21.13
C ASP A 53 -1.30 7.20 -20.45
N LEU A 54 -1.94 7.84 -19.47
CA LEU A 54 -3.11 7.34 -18.76
C LEU A 54 -4.26 8.30 -19.00
N SER A 55 -5.42 7.78 -19.35
CA SER A 55 -6.67 8.52 -19.46
C SER A 55 -7.38 8.61 -18.11
N PHE A 56 -8.30 9.56 -17.98
CA PHE A 56 -9.22 9.62 -16.85
C PHE A 56 -9.83 8.23 -16.54
N ASN A 57 -9.81 7.85 -15.26
CA ASN A 57 -10.33 6.59 -14.74
C ASN A 57 -9.57 5.32 -15.15
N ASP A 58 -8.44 5.42 -15.85
CA ASP A 58 -7.56 4.26 -16.07
C ASP A 58 -7.10 3.69 -14.72
N THR A 59 -7.15 2.36 -14.61
CA THR A 59 -6.60 1.64 -13.45
C THR A 59 -5.08 1.58 -13.54
N ILE A 60 -4.42 1.78 -12.40
CA ILE A 60 -2.98 1.87 -12.25
C ILE A 60 -2.53 0.80 -11.25
N GLY A 61 -1.57 -0.04 -11.64
CA GLY A 61 -1.17 -1.23 -10.88
C GLY A 61 -2.24 -2.32 -10.90
N TYR A 62 -2.06 -3.39 -10.12
CA TYR A 62 -3.07 -4.45 -9.98
C TYR A 62 -3.77 -4.41 -8.62
N GLY A 63 -3.15 -3.80 -7.61
CA GLY A 63 -3.77 -3.46 -6.32
C GLY A 63 -3.03 -4.10 -5.15
N ASP A 64 -2.91 -3.38 -4.05
CA ASP A 64 -2.10 -3.79 -2.91
C ASP A 64 -2.98 -4.40 -1.78
N PRO A 65 -2.39 -5.23 -0.89
CA PRO A 65 -3.07 -5.68 0.31
C PRO A 65 -3.07 -4.58 1.36
N ALA A 66 -4.01 -4.66 2.30
CA ALA A 66 -3.98 -3.80 3.49
C ALA A 66 -3.88 -4.66 4.74
N ILE A 67 -2.88 -4.38 5.56
CA ILE A 67 -2.55 -5.16 6.74
C ILE A 67 -3.00 -4.36 7.96
N PRO A 68 -4.06 -4.79 8.67
CA PRO A 68 -4.49 -4.12 9.89
C PRO A 68 -3.42 -4.26 10.98
N ILE A 69 -3.12 -3.14 11.64
CA ILE A 69 -2.33 -3.06 12.87
C ILE A 69 -3.27 -2.58 13.96
N VAL A 70 -3.42 -3.39 15.00
CA VAL A 70 -4.47 -3.23 16.02
C VAL A 70 -3.88 -2.90 17.38
N ASP A 71 -4.44 -1.90 18.07
CA ASP A 71 -4.16 -1.51 19.46
C ASP A 71 -2.68 -1.42 19.82
N LEU A 72 -1.86 -0.92 18.89
CA LEU A 72 -0.42 -0.91 19.02
C LEU A 72 0.05 -0.16 20.28
N ASP A 73 -0.56 0.99 20.55
CA ASP A 73 -0.29 1.81 21.74
C ASP A 73 -0.61 1.08 23.04
N PHE A 74 -1.78 0.43 23.11
CA PHE A 74 -2.18 -0.37 24.27
C PHE A 74 -1.18 -1.49 24.52
N HIS A 75 -0.82 -2.23 23.47
CA HIS A 75 0.13 -3.34 23.57
C HIS A 75 1.56 -2.90 23.86
N ASN A 76 1.90 -1.62 23.68
CA ASN A 76 3.21 -1.05 23.97
C ASN A 76 3.26 -0.20 25.27
N ALA A 77 2.13 -0.04 25.98
CA ALA A 77 1.95 0.93 27.07
C ALA A 77 2.48 2.32 26.70
N GLY A 78 2.30 2.67 25.43
CA GLY A 78 2.68 3.96 24.90
C GLY A 78 1.46 4.74 24.48
N SER A 79 1.73 5.95 24.04
CA SER A 79 0.86 6.72 23.16
C SER A 79 1.66 7.04 21.91
N ALA A 80 1.09 6.84 20.73
CA ALA A 80 1.70 7.27 19.47
C ALA A 80 2.02 8.78 19.48
N SER A 81 1.32 9.57 20.30
CA SER A 81 1.57 11.00 20.49
C SER A 81 2.82 11.35 21.30
N ASN A 82 3.41 10.38 22.02
CA ASN A 82 4.46 10.62 23.01
C ASN A 82 5.83 10.05 22.59
N GLU A 83 5.93 9.47 21.38
CA GLU A 83 7.16 8.82 20.88
C GLU A 83 7.73 7.78 21.87
N ASP A 84 6.85 7.10 22.61
CA ASP A 84 7.24 6.14 23.67
C ASP A 84 8.00 4.91 23.12
N TYR A 85 7.91 4.68 21.80
CA TYR A 85 8.63 3.66 21.06
C TYR A 85 8.86 4.10 19.60
N HIS A 86 9.90 3.57 18.95
CA HIS A 86 10.20 3.89 17.54
C HIS A 86 9.27 3.12 16.60
N TRP A 87 8.37 3.84 15.93
CA TRP A 87 7.38 3.27 15.02
C TRP A 87 7.33 4.00 13.68
N LEU A 88 8.35 3.76 12.85
CA LEU A 88 8.47 4.34 11.52
C LEU A 88 7.21 4.14 10.63
N LEU A 89 6.49 3.03 10.81
CA LEU A 89 5.33 2.72 9.98
C LEU A 89 4.23 3.78 10.07
N ASP A 90 4.12 4.57 11.14
CA ASP A 90 3.12 5.63 11.24
C ASP A 90 3.27 6.71 10.15
N GLU A 91 4.49 6.91 9.63
CA GLU A 91 4.74 7.81 8.51
C GLU A 91 4.26 7.24 7.15
N TYR A 92 3.87 5.97 7.12
CA TYR A 92 3.47 5.22 5.91
C TYR A 92 2.09 4.56 6.03
N ASN A 93 1.45 4.67 7.19
CA ASN A 93 0.16 4.05 7.46
C ASN A 93 -1.00 5.00 7.14
N TRP A 94 -2.16 4.40 6.85
CA TRP A 94 -3.40 5.10 6.63
C TRP A 94 -4.32 4.94 7.84
N LYS A 95 -5.25 5.90 7.99
CA LYS A 95 -6.43 5.67 8.82
C LYS A 95 -7.17 4.44 8.29
N ALA A 96 -7.55 3.52 9.17
CA ALA A 96 -8.20 2.27 8.75
C ALA A 96 -9.48 2.52 7.94
N ILE A 97 -10.32 3.47 8.36
CA ILE A 97 -11.53 3.86 7.62
C ILE A 97 -11.26 4.38 6.19
N ALA A 98 -10.10 4.99 5.95
CA ALA A 98 -9.69 5.43 4.61
C ALA A 98 -9.17 4.27 3.76
N ALA A 99 -8.79 3.16 4.38
CA ALA A 99 -8.36 1.95 3.69
C ALA A 99 -9.49 0.98 3.41
N GLY A 100 -10.45 0.85 4.31
CA GLY A 100 -11.64 0.07 4.08
C GLY A 100 -12.62 0.42 5.18
N TYR A 101 -13.86 0.65 4.80
CA TYR A 101 -14.91 1.10 5.74
C TYR A 101 -14.97 0.21 6.99
N TYR A 102 -14.69 -1.08 6.83
CA TYR A 102 -14.79 -2.09 7.90
C TYR A 102 -13.46 -2.44 8.57
N MET A 103 -12.34 -1.94 8.06
CA MET A 103 -11.04 -2.21 8.70
C MET A 103 -10.96 -1.53 10.07
N ASP A 104 -11.61 -0.38 10.23
CA ASP A 104 -11.66 0.33 11.51
C ASP A 104 -12.41 -0.44 12.61
N LEU A 105 -13.21 -1.44 12.23
CA LEU A 105 -13.98 -2.30 13.14
C LEU A 105 -13.24 -3.57 13.58
N GLU A 106 -12.01 -3.80 13.11
CA GLU A 106 -11.22 -4.98 13.49
C GLU A 106 -10.90 -5.01 14.98
N ALA A 107 -10.68 -3.84 15.59
CA ALA A 107 -10.29 -3.66 16.98
C ALA A 107 -10.77 -2.31 17.53
N GLU A 108 -10.38 -1.95 18.76
CA GLU A 108 -10.69 -0.62 19.32
C GLU A 108 -9.97 0.49 18.56
N LYS A 109 -8.69 0.29 18.25
CA LYS A 109 -7.90 1.17 17.39
C LYS A 109 -7.23 0.38 16.29
N THR A 110 -7.50 0.77 15.04
CA THR A 110 -6.88 0.13 13.87
C THR A 110 -6.19 1.17 12.99
N SER A 111 -4.99 0.84 12.53
CA SER A 111 -4.32 1.53 11.42
C SER A 111 -4.09 0.56 10.27
N ALA A 112 -4.01 1.08 9.05
CA ALA A 112 -3.86 0.29 7.85
C ALA A 112 -2.46 0.45 7.27
N HIS A 113 -1.66 -0.62 7.32
CA HIS A 113 -0.41 -0.67 6.57
C HIS A 113 -0.68 -1.19 5.16
N ILE A 114 -0.40 -0.37 4.14
CA ILE A 114 -0.62 -0.72 2.74
C ILE A 114 0.72 -0.62 2.01
N PRO A 115 1.45 -1.74 1.85
CA PRO A 115 2.66 -1.74 1.03
C PRO A 115 2.30 -1.36 -0.42
N GLY A 116 3.26 -0.87 -1.19
CA GLY A 116 3.02 -0.47 -2.58
C GLY A 116 2.43 0.92 -2.73
N PHE A 117 1.31 1.08 -3.44
CA PHE A 117 0.70 2.39 -3.74
C PHE A 117 0.22 3.14 -2.51
N GLY A 118 -0.06 2.45 -1.41
CA GLY A 118 -0.36 3.12 -0.14
C GLY A 118 0.85 3.81 0.50
N ALA A 119 2.09 3.39 0.16
CA ALA A 119 3.30 3.83 0.84
C ALA A 119 4.38 4.45 -0.09
N THR A 120 4.22 4.35 -1.41
CA THR A 120 5.24 4.78 -2.40
C THR A 120 4.99 6.12 -3.10
N PRO A 121 3.77 6.49 -3.52
CA PRO A 121 3.50 7.77 -4.16
C PRO A 121 3.48 8.90 -3.13
N ASN A 122 4.03 10.06 -3.49
CA ASN A 122 3.98 11.25 -2.65
C ASN A 122 2.63 11.97 -2.74
N CYS A 123 2.41 12.90 -1.82
CA CYS A 123 1.32 13.85 -1.94
C CYS A 123 1.77 15.22 -2.44
N HIS A 124 1.05 15.75 -3.41
CA HIS A 124 1.18 17.13 -3.86
C HIS A 124 -0.21 17.76 -4.02
N MET A 125 -0.62 18.62 -3.06
CA MET A 125 -2.00 19.11 -2.92
C MET A 125 -2.60 19.74 -4.18
N ARG A 126 -1.77 20.26 -5.08
CA ARG A 126 -2.19 20.84 -6.37
C ARG A 126 -2.00 19.92 -7.58
N LEU A 127 -1.07 18.97 -7.51
CA LEU A 127 -0.73 18.10 -8.64
C LEU A 127 -1.36 16.71 -8.53
N LYS A 128 -1.98 16.37 -7.38
CA LYS A 128 -2.73 15.13 -7.17
C LYS A 128 -3.50 14.73 -8.43
N ASN A 129 -3.21 13.53 -8.90
CA ASN A 129 -3.63 13.03 -10.20
C ASN A 129 -4.09 11.58 -10.12
N ILE A 130 -3.96 10.93 -8.97
CA ILE A 130 -4.46 9.58 -8.73
C ILE A 130 -5.32 9.54 -7.46
N ALA A 131 -6.22 8.57 -7.40
CA ALA A 131 -6.97 8.23 -6.20
C ALA A 131 -6.96 6.72 -5.98
N GLU A 132 -6.84 6.32 -4.73
CA GLU A 132 -6.91 4.93 -4.32
C GLU A 132 -8.36 4.52 -4.04
N SER A 133 -8.68 3.26 -4.27
CA SER A 133 -9.93 2.64 -3.84
C SER A 133 -9.83 2.21 -2.38
N VAL A 134 -10.98 1.88 -1.81
CA VAL A 134 -11.02 1.06 -0.59
C VAL A 134 -10.64 -0.38 -0.92
N ASN A 135 -10.21 -1.12 0.10
CA ASN A 135 -9.96 -2.55 0.02
C ASN A 135 -11.27 -3.33 -0.05
N THR A 136 -11.19 -4.50 -0.67
CA THR A 136 -12.16 -5.60 -0.56
C THR A 136 -11.69 -6.60 0.50
N TYR A 137 -12.60 -7.44 1.01
CA TYR A 137 -12.26 -8.48 1.97
C TYR A 137 -12.69 -9.87 1.48
N ASP A 138 -11.77 -10.83 1.43
CA ASP A 138 -12.06 -12.26 1.39
C ASP A 138 -10.81 -13.09 1.72
N THR A 139 -10.99 -14.37 2.03
CA THR A 139 -9.92 -15.31 2.42
C THR A 139 -9.39 -16.15 1.26
N ALA A 140 -9.69 -15.79 0.00
CA ALA A 140 -9.41 -16.57 -1.21
C ALA A 140 -9.96 -18.01 -1.17
N GLY A 141 -11.03 -18.24 -0.39
CA GLY A 141 -11.65 -19.55 -0.19
C GLY A 141 -10.95 -20.42 0.87
N ILE A 142 -10.08 -19.84 1.70
CA ILE A 142 -9.54 -20.47 2.90
C ILE A 142 -10.56 -20.32 4.04
N THR A 143 -10.84 -21.40 4.74
CA THR A 143 -11.84 -21.45 5.82
C THR A 143 -11.17 -21.57 7.18
N ARG A 144 -11.92 -21.39 8.27
CA ARG A 144 -11.43 -21.67 9.64
C ARG A 144 -11.04 -23.14 9.87
N GLY A 145 -11.36 -24.04 8.94
CA GLY A 145 -10.87 -25.41 8.93
C GLY A 145 -9.41 -25.55 8.49
N ASP A 146 -8.88 -24.57 7.74
CA ASP A 146 -7.58 -24.64 7.09
C ASP A 146 -6.49 -23.97 7.92
N ALA A 147 -5.30 -24.56 7.95
CA ALA A 147 -4.19 -24.07 8.79
C ALA A 147 -3.68 -22.66 8.41
N GLY A 148 -3.93 -22.20 7.17
CA GLY A 148 -3.52 -20.87 6.72
C GLY A 148 -4.46 -19.73 7.11
N ILE A 149 -5.61 -20.03 7.71
CA ILE A 149 -6.56 -18.98 8.09
C ILE A 149 -5.92 -18.02 9.09
N GLY A 150 -6.12 -16.72 8.85
CA GLY A 150 -5.54 -15.66 9.68
C GLY A 150 -4.03 -15.47 9.53
N ALA A 151 -3.33 -16.27 8.73
CA ALA A 151 -1.89 -16.12 8.47
C ALA A 151 -1.58 -15.04 7.41
N PHE A 152 -2.61 -14.54 6.73
CA PHE A 152 -2.52 -13.45 5.76
C PHE A 152 -3.72 -12.52 5.94
N THR A 153 -3.63 -11.29 5.45
CA THR A 153 -4.73 -10.33 5.51
C THR A 153 -5.86 -10.72 4.55
N GLY A 154 -7.10 -10.65 5.05
CA GLY A 154 -8.29 -10.75 4.21
C GLY A 154 -8.52 -9.50 3.36
N TYR A 155 -7.91 -8.36 3.71
CA TYR A 155 -8.08 -7.11 2.99
C TYR A 155 -7.12 -6.99 1.80
N HIS A 156 -7.67 -6.87 0.61
CA HIS A 156 -6.92 -6.83 -0.65
C HIS A 156 -7.60 -5.94 -1.69
N ASN A 157 -6.98 -5.83 -2.87
CA ASN A 157 -7.51 -5.08 -4.02
C ASN A 157 -7.67 -3.58 -3.77
N ARG A 158 -6.76 -2.95 -3.00
CA ARG A 158 -6.66 -1.48 -2.99
C ARG A 158 -6.03 -1.02 -4.29
N THR A 159 -6.89 -0.77 -5.27
CA THR A 159 -6.52 -0.32 -6.61
C THR A 159 -6.30 1.18 -6.66
N THR A 160 -5.58 1.65 -7.68
CA THR A 160 -5.40 3.08 -7.94
C THR A 160 -6.00 3.43 -9.29
N ARG A 161 -6.59 4.63 -9.42
CA ARG A 161 -7.10 5.16 -10.69
C ARG A 161 -6.64 6.57 -10.98
N ALA A 162 -6.52 6.91 -12.26
CA ALA A 162 -6.24 8.26 -12.71
C ALA A 162 -7.45 9.19 -12.49
N LEU A 163 -7.23 10.38 -11.93
CA LEU A 163 -8.24 11.43 -11.72
C LEU A 163 -8.39 12.39 -12.89
N LYS A 164 -7.49 12.29 -13.88
CA LYS A 164 -7.40 13.12 -15.09
C LYS A 164 -6.44 12.44 -16.06
N ASP A 165 -6.32 12.97 -17.27
CA ASP A 165 -5.30 12.50 -18.20
C ASP A 165 -3.89 12.81 -17.65
N ILE A 166 -3.02 11.80 -17.65
CA ILE A 166 -1.64 11.86 -17.15
C ILE A 166 -0.73 11.45 -18.29
N ARG A 167 0.27 12.27 -18.61
CA ARG A 167 1.23 11.96 -19.67
C ARG A 167 2.33 11.05 -19.16
N ALA A 168 2.85 10.22 -20.06
CA ALA A 168 4.06 9.44 -19.84
C ALA A 168 5.20 10.35 -19.31
N GLY A 169 5.88 9.88 -18.27
CA GLY A 169 6.94 10.61 -17.57
C GLY A 169 6.48 11.41 -16.35
N GLN A 170 5.17 11.60 -16.12
CA GLN A 170 4.66 12.33 -14.97
C GLN A 170 4.73 11.51 -13.67
N GLU A 171 5.07 12.17 -12.57
CA GLU A 171 4.95 11.62 -11.22
C GLU A 171 3.47 11.46 -10.83
N LEU A 172 3.15 10.38 -10.13
CA LEU A 172 1.84 10.08 -9.60
C LEU A 172 1.76 10.58 -8.15
N TYR A 173 0.73 11.36 -7.86
CA TYR A 173 0.50 12.00 -6.57
C TYR A 173 -0.86 11.65 -6.01
N VAL A 174 -0.87 11.16 -4.79
CA VAL A 174 -2.07 10.84 -4.00
C VAL A 174 -2.42 12.00 -3.05
N ASP A 175 -3.58 11.94 -2.41
CA ASP A 175 -4.02 12.92 -1.41
C ASP A 175 -3.93 12.34 0.01
N TYR A 176 -3.00 12.84 0.82
CA TYR A 176 -2.88 12.47 2.25
C TYR A 176 -3.90 13.21 3.13
N GLY A 177 -4.59 14.22 2.58
CA GLY A 177 -5.47 15.11 3.32
C GLY A 177 -4.73 16.27 4.02
N PRO A 178 -5.38 17.44 4.19
CA PRO A 178 -4.76 18.60 4.83
C PRO A 178 -4.29 18.36 6.27
N ALA A 179 -5.00 17.51 7.02
CA ALA A 179 -4.69 17.23 8.43
C ALA A 179 -3.30 16.64 8.61
N TRP A 180 -2.86 15.78 7.68
CA TRP A 180 -1.52 15.17 7.72
C TRP A 180 -0.42 16.24 7.74
N PHE A 181 -0.48 17.21 6.82
CA PHE A 181 0.47 18.33 6.76
C PHE A 181 0.34 19.38 7.87
N LEU A 182 -0.83 19.46 8.52
CA LEU A 182 -1.04 20.36 9.65
C LEU A 182 -0.47 19.77 10.94
N SER A 183 -0.66 18.47 11.15
CA SER A 183 -0.12 17.74 12.32
C SER A 183 1.41 17.68 12.34
N ARG A 184 2.06 17.83 11.18
CA ARG A 184 3.51 17.64 10.98
C ARG A 184 4.27 18.94 10.66
N GLU A 185 3.63 20.08 10.90
CA GLU A 185 4.20 21.40 10.56
C GLU A 185 5.54 21.68 11.27
N SER A 186 5.76 21.13 12.46
CA SER A 186 6.97 21.33 13.27
C SER A 186 8.26 20.94 12.55
N TYR A 187 8.24 19.85 11.76
CA TYR A 187 9.41 19.36 11.04
C TYR A 187 9.29 19.47 9.52
N MET A 188 8.08 19.46 8.95
CA MET A 188 7.88 19.65 7.51
C MET A 188 7.82 21.14 7.09
N GLY A 189 7.55 22.03 8.04
CA GLY A 189 7.30 23.44 7.77
C GLY A 189 5.95 23.70 7.09
N LEU A 190 5.83 24.90 6.50
CA LEU A 190 4.57 25.41 5.94
C LEU A 190 4.30 24.89 4.53
N VAL A 191 3.91 23.62 4.40
CA VAL A 191 3.51 23.02 3.11
C VAL A 191 2.24 23.71 2.56
N PRO A 192 2.19 24.12 1.29
CA PRO A 192 1.01 24.78 0.75
C PRO A 192 -0.20 23.83 0.67
N LEU A 193 -1.37 24.31 1.09
CA LEU A 193 -2.65 23.62 0.91
C LEU A 193 -3.41 24.20 -0.29
N ALA A 194 -4.47 23.52 -0.75
CA ALA A 194 -5.26 23.94 -1.91
C ALA A 194 -5.70 25.42 -1.84
N LYS A 195 -6.12 25.89 -0.67
CA LYS A 195 -6.56 27.29 -0.42
C LYS A 195 -5.45 28.34 -0.56
N ASN A 196 -4.17 27.94 -0.53
CA ASN A 196 -3.04 28.87 -0.57
C ASN A 196 -2.65 29.26 -2.00
N TYR A 197 -2.87 28.37 -2.97
CA TYR A 197 -2.46 28.60 -4.35
C TYR A 197 -3.21 29.74 -5.06
N PRO A 198 -4.52 30.01 -4.83
CA PRO A 198 -5.18 31.19 -5.38
C PRO A 198 -4.50 32.51 -4.97
N VAL A 199 -4.03 32.60 -3.72
CA VAL A 199 -3.29 33.78 -3.22
C VAL A 199 -1.93 33.91 -3.92
N ALA A 200 -1.19 32.81 -4.05
CA ALA A 200 0.08 32.78 -4.76
C ALA A 200 -0.05 33.14 -6.25
N THR A 201 -1.12 32.67 -6.89
CA THR A 201 -1.44 32.97 -8.30
C THR A 201 -1.70 34.47 -8.47
N LYS A 202 -2.54 35.05 -7.61
CA LYS A 202 -2.80 36.50 -7.61
C LYS A 202 -1.53 37.34 -7.40
N PHE A 203 -0.63 36.87 -6.53
CA PHE A 203 0.68 37.52 -6.34
C PHE A 203 1.50 37.51 -7.64
N LEU A 204 1.61 36.37 -8.33
CA LEU A 204 2.35 36.28 -9.60
C LEU A 204 1.73 37.13 -10.71
N GLU A 205 0.41 37.22 -10.78
CA GLU A 205 -0.29 38.10 -11.73
C GLU A 205 0.05 39.57 -11.48
N GLN A 206 0.08 40.00 -10.22
CA GLN A 206 0.50 41.35 -9.84
C GLN A 206 1.99 41.60 -10.11
N PHE A 207 2.84 40.62 -9.78
CA PHE A 207 4.27 40.64 -10.05
C PHE A 207 4.55 40.82 -11.54
N ARG A 208 3.84 40.08 -12.41
CA ARG A 208 3.92 40.20 -13.86
C ARG A 208 3.38 41.53 -14.39
N SER A 209 2.32 42.05 -13.79
CA SER A 209 1.63 43.24 -14.28
C SER A 209 2.32 44.55 -13.90
N ASN A 210 3.30 44.51 -12.99
CA ASN A 210 4.05 45.68 -12.54
C ASN A 210 5.00 46.19 -13.63
N ASP A 211 4.78 47.42 -14.11
CA ASP A 211 5.53 48.00 -15.23
C ASP A 211 7.02 48.24 -14.94
N ALA A 212 7.40 48.43 -13.67
CA ALA A 212 8.80 48.51 -13.27
C ALA A 212 9.48 47.13 -13.40
N LEU A 213 8.79 46.05 -13.03
CA LEU A 213 9.28 44.68 -13.18
C LEU A 213 9.29 44.23 -14.65
N LYS A 214 8.29 44.62 -15.46
CA LYS A 214 8.32 44.36 -16.91
C LYS A 214 9.54 45.01 -17.58
N SER A 215 9.84 46.26 -17.21
CA SER A 215 11.03 46.96 -17.70
C SER A 215 12.33 46.28 -17.27
N LEU A 216 12.36 45.70 -16.06
CA LEU A 216 13.48 44.88 -15.55
C LEU A 216 13.61 43.52 -16.28
N MET A 217 12.51 42.88 -16.67
CA MET A 217 12.50 41.58 -17.33
C MET A 217 12.95 41.63 -18.81
N PHE A 218 12.75 42.76 -19.49
CA PHE A 218 13.07 42.91 -20.92
C PHE A 218 14.51 43.34 -21.22
N THR A 219 15.28 43.75 -20.21
CA THR A 219 16.68 44.15 -20.38
C THR A 219 17.61 42.97 -20.05
N MET A 220 18.20 42.33 -21.06
CA MET A 220 19.10 41.17 -20.93
C MET A 220 20.31 41.41 -20.00
N GLU A 221 20.63 42.67 -19.66
CA GLU A 221 21.77 43.04 -18.83
C GLU A 221 21.54 42.92 -17.31
N MET A 222 20.31 42.65 -16.83
CA MET A 222 19.98 42.66 -15.39
C MET A 222 19.41 41.34 -14.83
N GLY A 223 19.82 40.19 -15.37
CA GLY A 223 19.40 38.88 -14.85
C GLY A 223 19.73 38.66 -13.36
N LYS A 224 20.84 39.21 -12.87
CA LYS A 224 21.28 39.05 -11.46
C LYS A 224 20.41 39.82 -10.45
N PRO A 225 20.09 41.12 -10.62
CA PRO A 225 19.15 41.83 -9.75
C PRO A 225 17.77 41.17 -9.61
N MET A 226 17.23 40.62 -10.71
CA MET A 226 15.93 39.92 -10.66
C MET A 226 16.01 38.60 -9.90
N LEU A 227 17.12 37.86 -10.04
CA LEU A 227 17.39 36.67 -9.23
C LEU A 227 17.47 37.05 -7.75
N GLU A 228 18.29 38.06 -7.40
CA GLU A 228 18.44 38.55 -6.02
C GLU A 228 17.12 39.03 -5.42
N PHE A 229 16.27 39.71 -6.20
CA PHE A 229 14.95 40.15 -5.75
C PHE A 229 13.97 38.98 -5.56
N TRP A 230 13.96 38.01 -6.49
CA TRP A 230 13.16 36.80 -6.32
C TRP A 230 13.61 36.00 -5.10
N ASP A 231 14.92 35.88 -4.90
CA ASP A 231 15.51 35.24 -3.73
C ASP A 231 15.10 35.96 -2.44
N LEU A 232 15.02 37.29 -2.44
CA LEU A 232 14.49 38.06 -1.31
C LEU A 232 13.01 37.73 -1.03
N ILE A 233 12.19 37.59 -2.07
CA ILE A 233 10.77 37.23 -1.94
C ILE A 233 10.63 35.82 -1.34
N ILE A 234 11.37 34.83 -1.86
CA ILE A 234 11.28 33.44 -1.41
C ILE A 234 11.90 33.27 -0.01
N ASN A 235 12.97 34.00 0.29
CA ASN A 235 13.66 33.95 1.57
C ASN A 235 13.15 34.96 2.60
N PHE A 236 12.04 35.65 2.33
CA PHE A 236 11.48 36.64 3.26
C PHE A 236 11.24 35.99 4.65
N PRO A 237 11.52 36.70 5.77
CA PRO A 237 11.51 36.12 7.11
C PRO A 237 10.14 35.61 7.57
N TYR A 238 9.06 36.28 7.14
CA TYR A 238 7.69 35.91 7.52
C TYR A 238 7.15 34.85 6.57
N LYS A 239 7.35 33.58 6.95
CA LYS A 239 6.89 32.43 6.17
C LYS A 239 5.38 32.28 6.24
N SER A 240 4.76 31.95 5.11
CA SER A 240 3.35 31.57 5.03
C SER A 240 3.16 30.44 4.02
N ARG A 241 2.12 29.62 4.18
CA ARG A 241 1.78 28.57 3.20
C ARG A 241 1.52 29.13 1.80
N SER A 242 1.01 30.36 1.69
CA SER A 242 0.83 31.06 0.40
C SER A 242 2.15 31.47 -0.24
N GLN A 243 3.14 31.88 0.55
CA GLN A 243 4.50 32.11 0.04
C GLN A 243 5.17 30.79 -0.35
N SER A 244 4.96 29.70 0.41
CA SER A 244 5.48 28.38 0.07
C SER A 244 4.92 27.83 -1.24
N ALA A 245 3.73 28.25 -1.66
CA ALA A 245 3.13 27.94 -2.96
C ALA A 245 3.77 28.71 -4.14
N LEU A 246 4.67 29.67 -3.88
CA LEU A 246 5.38 30.36 -4.95
C LEU A 246 6.52 29.50 -5.50
N PRO A 247 6.84 29.63 -6.81
CA PRO A 247 7.94 28.92 -7.43
C PRO A 247 9.29 29.22 -6.76
N LYS A 248 10.10 28.18 -6.53
CA LYS A 248 11.34 28.29 -5.73
C LYS A 248 12.49 29.02 -6.42
N ASN A 249 12.41 29.23 -7.74
CA ASN A 249 13.42 29.95 -8.51
C ASN A 249 12.79 30.85 -9.57
N LEU A 250 13.55 31.83 -10.06
CA LEU A 250 13.06 32.82 -11.01
C LEU A 250 12.60 32.22 -12.34
N THR A 251 13.29 31.20 -12.87
CA THR A 251 12.90 30.55 -14.13
C THR A 251 11.49 29.96 -14.02
N ALA A 252 11.23 29.26 -12.92
CA ALA A 252 9.92 28.72 -12.59
C ALA A 252 8.89 29.85 -12.37
N ALA A 253 9.29 30.95 -11.72
CA ALA A 253 8.41 32.10 -11.52
C ALA A 253 7.99 32.76 -12.83
N ILE A 254 8.92 32.94 -13.77
CA ILE A 254 8.64 33.49 -15.10
C ILE A 254 7.68 32.58 -15.87
N LYS A 255 7.91 31.26 -15.83
CA LYS A 255 7.00 30.28 -16.44
C LYS A 255 5.62 30.33 -15.79
N ALA A 256 5.56 30.28 -14.46
CA ALA A 256 4.32 30.33 -13.71
C ALA A 256 3.55 31.65 -13.91
N ALA A 257 4.25 32.77 -14.10
CA ALA A 257 3.63 34.04 -14.43
C ALA A 257 3.01 34.04 -15.84
N LYS A 258 3.57 33.25 -16.77
CA LYS A 258 3.08 33.14 -18.15
C LYS A 258 1.95 32.11 -18.31
N GLU A 259 2.14 30.94 -17.72
CA GLU A 259 1.35 29.72 -17.97
C GLU A 259 0.55 29.27 -16.72
N GLY A 260 0.84 29.85 -15.55
CA GLY A 260 0.23 29.47 -14.27
C GLY A 260 1.14 28.57 -13.43
N ILE A 261 0.95 28.62 -12.10
CA ILE A 261 1.72 27.80 -11.15
C ILE A 261 1.58 26.31 -11.45
N TYR A 262 0.35 25.86 -11.76
CA TYR A 262 0.08 24.45 -12.07
C TYR A 262 0.94 23.93 -13.22
N GLU A 263 0.95 24.61 -14.37
CA GLU A 263 1.72 24.19 -15.55
C GLU A 263 3.24 24.23 -15.31
N SER A 264 3.70 25.19 -14.50
CA SER A 264 5.11 25.26 -14.11
C SER A 264 5.51 24.09 -13.21
N GLU A 265 4.71 23.74 -12.20
CA GLU A 265 4.98 22.62 -11.30
C GLU A 265 4.83 21.27 -12.02
N LEU A 266 3.83 21.14 -12.91
CA LEU A 266 3.63 19.94 -13.72
C LEU A 266 4.85 19.65 -14.61
N TRP A 267 5.41 20.71 -15.22
CA TRP A 267 6.63 20.57 -16.02
C TRP A 267 7.83 20.14 -15.18
N GLN A 268 7.96 20.62 -13.94
CA GLN A 268 9.05 20.22 -13.03
C GLN A 268 8.90 18.81 -12.48
N SER A 269 7.66 18.32 -12.41
CA SER A 269 7.32 16.97 -11.93
C SER A 269 7.29 15.90 -13.02
N THR A 270 7.66 16.26 -14.26
CA THR A 270 7.72 15.33 -15.40
C THR A 270 9.18 14.99 -15.71
N ARG A 271 9.50 13.69 -15.75
CA ARG A 271 10.79 13.16 -16.22
C ARG A 271 10.69 12.71 -17.67
N SER A 272 11.83 12.66 -18.37
CA SER A 272 11.86 12.01 -19.68
C SER A 272 11.78 10.49 -19.53
N LEU A 273 11.19 9.81 -20.52
CA LEU A 273 11.13 8.35 -20.52
C LEU A 273 12.51 7.71 -20.55
N GLU A 274 13.46 8.30 -21.27
CA GLU A 274 14.85 7.84 -21.29
C GLU A 274 15.49 7.89 -19.90
N GLU A 275 15.19 8.92 -19.11
CA GLU A 275 15.69 9.02 -17.74
C GLU A 275 15.10 7.94 -16.84
N LEU A 276 13.79 7.69 -16.95
CA LEU A 276 13.10 6.63 -16.20
C LEU A 276 13.58 5.24 -16.60
N GLU A 277 13.78 4.98 -17.88
CA GLU A 277 14.33 3.71 -18.39
C GLU A 277 15.77 3.49 -17.91
N ARG A 278 16.57 4.57 -17.80
CA ARG A 278 17.98 4.49 -17.39
C ARG A 278 18.16 4.35 -15.88
N SER A 279 17.35 5.04 -15.08
CA SER A 279 17.58 5.23 -13.63
C SER A 279 16.42 4.82 -12.74
N GLY A 280 15.23 4.62 -13.30
CA GLY A 280 14.08 4.07 -12.58
C GLY A 280 14.13 2.55 -12.47
N LYS A 281 13.30 2.02 -11.57
CA LYS A 281 13.07 0.60 -11.36
C LYS A 281 11.64 0.25 -11.76
N CYS A 282 11.47 -0.81 -12.55
CA CYS A 282 10.15 -1.30 -12.95
C CYS A 282 9.32 -1.70 -11.74
N LEU A 283 8.06 -1.27 -11.66
CA LEU A 283 7.13 -1.63 -10.58
C LEU A 283 6.02 -2.60 -11.00
N ASP A 284 5.80 -2.80 -12.30
CA ASP A 284 4.66 -3.54 -12.86
C ASP A 284 5.07 -4.86 -13.54
N ASN A 285 6.07 -5.51 -12.95
CA ASN A 285 6.52 -6.86 -13.33
C ASN A 285 5.68 -7.96 -12.70
N ILE A 286 4.99 -7.65 -11.60
CA ILE A 286 4.18 -8.60 -10.85
C ILE A 286 2.71 -8.13 -10.86
N ARG A 287 1.82 -9.06 -10.55
CA ARG A 287 0.39 -8.88 -10.28
C ARG A 287 -0.04 -9.91 -9.27
N TYR A 288 -1.06 -9.65 -8.46
CA TYR A 288 -1.58 -10.68 -7.55
C TYR A 288 -2.70 -11.50 -8.17
N ALA A 289 -2.86 -12.73 -7.69
CA ALA A 289 -4.02 -13.58 -7.94
C ALA A 289 -4.17 -14.61 -6.79
N LYS A 290 -5.18 -15.47 -6.85
CA LYS A 290 -5.28 -16.62 -5.93
C LYS A 290 -4.06 -17.53 -6.13
N SER A 291 -3.38 -17.87 -5.04
CA SER A 291 -2.17 -18.70 -5.07
C SER A 291 -2.48 -20.14 -5.50
N SER A 292 -1.51 -20.78 -6.16
CA SER A 292 -1.54 -22.22 -6.40
C SER A 292 -1.06 -23.05 -5.20
N ILE A 293 -0.44 -22.40 -4.22
CA ILE A 293 0.05 -23.02 -2.98
C ILE A 293 -1.14 -23.22 -2.02
N PRO A 294 -1.38 -24.46 -1.55
CA PRO A 294 -2.44 -24.73 -0.58
C PRO A 294 -2.31 -23.86 0.67
N SER A 295 -3.43 -23.29 1.13
CA SER A 295 -3.51 -22.48 2.35
C SER A 295 -2.71 -21.16 2.35
N ALA A 296 -2.10 -20.75 1.24
CA ALA A 296 -1.38 -19.47 1.13
C ALA A 296 -2.29 -18.28 0.80
N GLY A 297 -3.54 -18.51 0.42
CA GLY A 297 -4.47 -17.46 0.02
C GLY A 297 -4.15 -16.87 -1.35
N ARG A 298 -3.48 -15.71 -1.38
CA ARG A 298 -3.10 -14.99 -2.61
C ARG A 298 -1.59 -15.08 -2.84
N GLY A 299 -1.19 -15.01 -4.11
CA GLY A 299 0.21 -15.08 -4.54
C GLY A 299 0.55 -13.97 -5.53
N ALA A 300 1.83 -13.65 -5.66
CA ALA A 300 2.37 -12.80 -6.71
C ALA A 300 2.64 -13.62 -7.97
N PHE A 301 2.30 -13.09 -9.13
CA PHE A 301 2.45 -13.73 -10.44
C PHE A 301 3.14 -12.76 -11.39
N ALA A 302 3.98 -13.29 -12.28
CA ALA A 302 4.63 -12.46 -13.27
C ALA A 302 3.58 -11.84 -14.23
N ALA A 303 3.57 -10.52 -14.34
CA ALA A 303 2.72 -9.78 -15.27
C ALA A 303 3.30 -9.75 -16.70
N ARG A 304 4.58 -10.13 -16.85
CA ARG A 304 5.30 -10.24 -18.12
C ARG A 304 6.45 -11.24 -17.98
N PHE A 305 7.13 -11.54 -19.09
CA PHE A 305 8.35 -12.34 -19.03
C PHE A 305 9.46 -11.61 -18.25
N ILE A 306 10.09 -12.30 -17.30
CA ILE A 306 11.23 -11.78 -16.54
C ILE A 306 12.44 -12.67 -16.85
N PRO A 307 13.52 -12.11 -17.44
CA PRO A 307 14.69 -12.90 -17.78
C PRO A 307 15.39 -13.40 -16.51
N GLY A 308 15.89 -14.63 -16.56
CA GLY A 308 16.73 -15.19 -15.53
C GLY A 308 18.18 -14.77 -15.66
N LYS A 309 19.03 -15.39 -14.83
CA LYS A 309 20.48 -15.27 -14.98
C LYS A 309 20.91 -15.87 -16.32
N LEU A 310 21.39 -15.02 -17.23
CA LEU A 310 21.92 -15.47 -18.51
C LEU A 310 23.21 -16.29 -18.27
N MET A 311 23.15 -17.59 -18.54
CA MET A 311 24.35 -18.43 -18.61
C MET A 311 25.07 -18.11 -19.93
N TYR A 312 26.32 -17.65 -19.83
CA TYR A 312 27.25 -17.32 -20.91
C TYR A 312 26.90 -17.86 -22.30
N VAL A 313 26.59 -16.97 -23.25
CA VAL A 313 26.74 -17.28 -24.68
C VAL A 313 28.11 -16.74 -25.12
N ILE A 314 29.14 -17.58 -25.09
CA ILE A 314 30.39 -17.28 -25.78
C ILE A 314 30.13 -17.49 -27.28
N LEU A 315 29.77 -16.41 -27.98
CA LEU A 315 29.81 -16.38 -29.44
C LEU A 315 31.28 -16.26 -29.88
N ALA A 316 31.96 -17.39 -29.99
CA ALA A 316 33.26 -17.46 -30.65
C ALA A 316 33.06 -17.28 -32.16
N VAL A 317 33.13 -16.03 -32.63
CA VAL A 317 33.18 -15.75 -34.07
C VAL A 317 34.58 -16.12 -34.57
N TYR A 318 34.74 -17.36 -35.06
CA TYR A 318 35.92 -17.74 -35.83
C TYR A 318 35.81 -17.14 -37.25
N SER A 319 36.17 -15.86 -37.36
CA SER A 319 36.51 -15.25 -38.63
C SER A 319 38.03 -15.31 -38.80
N VAL A 320 38.47 -15.85 -39.93
CA VAL A 320 39.87 -16.00 -40.31
C VAL A 320 40.51 -14.61 -40.41
N GLY A 321 41.33 -14.28 -39.41
CA GLY A 321 42.35 -13.24 -39.50
C GLY A 321 41.83 -11.81 -39.48
N TYR A 322 41.39 -11.33 -38.31
CA TYR A 322 41.66 -9.98 -37.77
C TYR A 322 41.12 -9.98 -36.33
N PHE A 323 42.00 -9.87 -35.34
CA PHE A 323 41.60 -9.70 -33.94
C PHE A 323 40.84 -8.38 -33.80
N ASN A 324 39.55 -8.41 -33.43
CA ASN A 324 38.88 -7.28 -32.78
C ASN A 324 37.64 -7.70 -31.97
N SER A 325 37.63 -7.21 -30.72
CA SER A 325 36.56 -7.16 -29.70
C SER A 325 35.74 -8.43 -29.43
N GLN A 326 36.04 -9.10 -28.31
CA GLN A 326 35.07 -9.89 -27.56
C GLN A 326 33.91 -8.99 -27.14
N LEU A 327 32.70 -9.27 -27.64
CA LEU A 327 31.47 -8.70 -27.08
C LEU A 327 31.09 -9.55 -25.86
N CYS A 328 31.76 -9.35 -24.73
CA CYS A 328 31.34 -9.93 -23.46
C CYS A 328 30.21 -9.08 -22.89
N CYS A 329 28.96 -9.48 -23.08
CA CYS A 329 27.86 -8.96 -22.27
C CYS A 329 27.97 -9.59 -20.88
N PHE A 330 28.50 -8.84 -19.91
CA PHE A 330 28.33 -9.17 -18.50
C PHE A 330 26.84 -9.00 -18.17
N VAL A 331 26.10 -10.10 -18.04
CA VAL A 331 24.69 -10.03 -17.59
C VAL A 331 24.65 -10.17 -16.07
N LYS A 332 23.97 -9.22 -15.44
CA LYS A 332 23.62 -9.15 -14.02
C LYS A 332 23.02 -10.46 -13.53
N GLU A 333 23.15 -10.69 -12.22
CA GLU A 333 22.35 -11.67 -11.48
C GLU A 333 20.87 -11.46 -11.79
N GLY A 334 20.26 -12.32 -12.61
CA GLY A 334 18.82 -12.32 -12.90
C GLY A 334 18.22 -11.01 -13.45
N GLY A 335 16.98 -11.08 -13.90
CA GLY A 335 16.13 -9.90 -14.08
C GLY A 335 15.60 -9.41 -12.74
N LEU A 336 15.36 -8.09 -12.64
CA LEU A 336 14.66 -7.52 -11.50
C LEU A 336 13.20 -7.97 -11.55
N VAL A 337 12.75 -8.64 -10.50
CA VAL A 337 11.34 -8.97 -10.29
C VAL A 337 10.63 -7.76 -9.68
N ALA A 338 11.09 -7.26 -8.54
CA ALA A 338 10.54 -6.06 -7.91
C ALA A 338 11.59 -5.36 -7.03
N PRO A 339 11.65 -4.01 -7.02
CA PRO A 339 12.37 -3.27 -5.99
C PRO A 339 11.55 -3.24 -4.69
N ALA A 340 12.20 -3.34 -3.54
CA ALA A 340 11.53 -3.30 -2.24
C ALA A 340 12.32 -2.46 -1.24
N PRO A 341 12.04 -1.15 -1.18
CA PRO A 341 12.36 -0.33 -0.02
C PRO A 341 11.80 -0.95 1.26
N LEU A 342 12.50 -0.80 2.40
CA LEU A 342 12.18 -1.48 3.65
C LEU A 342 11.97 -0.47 4.78
N LEU A 343 10.89 -0.67 5.53
CA LEU A 343 10.65 -0.01 6.82
C LEU A 343 11.29 -0.86 7.91
N HIS A 344 12.12 -0.25 8.75
CA HIS A 344 12.80 -0.95 9.83
C HIS A 344 11.99 -0.85 11.13
N VAL A 345 11.97 -1.94 11.88
CA VAL A 345 11.42 -2.02 13.25
C VAL A 345 12.56 -2.54 14.14
N PRO A 346 13.28 -1.65 14.86
CA PRO A 346 14.47 -2.02 15.63
C PRO A 346 14.19 -3.05 16.73
N ASP A 347 12.98 -3.02 17.30
CA ASP A 347 12.52 -4.00 18.29
C ASP A 347 11.28 -4.76 17.83
N ARG A 348 11.46 -6.01 17.40
CA ARG A 348 10.35 -6.94 17.08
C ARG A 348 9.37 -7.16 18.23
N GLY A 349 9.77 -6.88 19.48
CA GLY A 349 8.93 -6.96 20.66
C GLY A 349 7.67 -6.09 20.55
N ILE A 350 7.73 -5.00 19.78
CA ILE A 350 6.62 -4.05 19.55
C ILE A 350 5.39 -4.75 18.92
N LEU A 351 5.61 -5.84 18.17
CA LEU A 351 4.54 -6.59 17.52
C LEU A 351 3.88 -7.64 18.43
N LYS A 352 4.30 -7.78 19.69
CA LYS A 352 3.64 -8.69 20.65
C LYS A 352 2.33 -8.10 21.12
N MET A 353 1.29 -8.95 21.15
CA MET A 353 -0.02 -8.62 21.70
C MET A 353 -0.19 -9.33 23.04
N PHE A 354 -0.87 -8.69 23.98
CA PHE A 354 -1.04 -9.16 25.36
C PHE A 354 -2.51 -9.23 25.72
N ALA A 355 -2.87 -10.14 26.62
CA ALA A 355 -4.21 -10.21 27.18
C ALA A 355 -4.48 -9.05 28.13
N ASP A 356 -5.75 -8.75 28.36
CA ASP A 356 -6.16 -7.64 29.22
C ASP A 356 -6.08 -8.02 30.71
N LYS A 357 -5.87 -7.00 31.53
CA LYS A 357 -5.96 -7.08 32.98
C LYS A 357 -6.63 -5.83 33.51
N VAL A 358 -7.60 -6.03 34.37
CA VAL A 358 -8.34 -4.94 35.02
C VAL A 358 -7.68 -4.62 36.36
N ASP A 359 -7.42 -3.34 36.63
CA ASP A 359 -7.06 -2.90 37.97
C ASP A 359 -8.31 -2.99 38.87
N PRO A 360 -8.31 -3.81 39.93
CA PRO A 360 -9.49 -3.98 40.77
C PRO A 360 -9.88 -2.73 41.57
N ARG A 361 -9.01 -1.71 41.64
CA ARG A 361 -9.25 -0.46 42.36
C ARG A 361 -9.82 0.63 41.47
N THR A 362 -9.28 0.78 40.27
CA THR A 362 -9.70 1.84 39.33
C THR A 362 -10.72 1.34 38.30
N GLY A 363 -10.75 0.03 38.03
CA GLY A 363 -11.51 -0.56 36.94
C GLY A 363 -10.87 -0.35 35.57
N GLU A 364 -9.69 0.27 35.51
CA GLU A 364 -8.99 0.54 34.25
C GLU A 364 -8.35 -0.74 33.70
N GLU A 365 -8.42 -0.88 32.38
CA GLU A 365 -7.81 -1.98 31.65
C GLU A 365 -6.37 -1.64 31.26
N TYR A 366 -5.48 -2.60 31.41
CA TYR A 366 -4.09 -2.51 30.99
C TYR A 366 -3.57 -3.87 30.51
N ARG A 367 -2.53 -3.86 29.68
CA ARG A 367 -1.90 -5.09 29.17
C ARG A 367 -1.31 -5.97 30.29
N ASP A 368 -1.58 -7.27 30.25
CA ASP A 368 -0.92 -8.28 31.08
C ASP A 368 0.35 -8.79 30.40
N ILE A 369 1.50 -8.15 30.67
CA ILE A 369 2.80 -8.55 30.09
C ILE A 369 3.19 -10.00 30.40
N SER A 370 2.59 -10.61 31.43
CA SER A 370 2.83 -12.01 31.78
C SER A 370 2.03 -13.00 30.92
N LYS A 371 1.09 -12.51 30.11
CA LYS A 371 0.22 -13.30 29.24
C LYS A 371 0.23 -12.78 27.81
N PRO A 372 1.27 -13.11 27.01
CA PRO A 372 1.23 -12.89 25.57
C PRO A 372 0.01 -13.60 24.97
N ALA A 373 -0.81 -12.85 24.23
CA ALA A 373 -2.00 -13.35 23.56
C ALA A 373 -1.73 -13.72 22.10
N GLY A 374 -0.74 -13.08 21.46
CA GLY A 374 -0.39 -13.33 20.06
C GLY A 374 0.62 -12.31 19.53
N GLN A 375 0.66 -12.17 18.21
CA GLN A 375 1.47 -11.15 17.51
C GLN A 375 0.65 -10.47 16.42
N GLN A 376 1.00 -9.21 16.13
CA GLN A 376 0.44 -8.45 15.01
C GLN A 376 0.58 -9.22 13.70
N LEU A 377 -0.45 -9.17 12.85
CA LEU A 377 -0.44 -9.84 11.54
C LEU A 377 0.72 -9.35 10.65
N LEU A 378 1.13 -8.09 10.82
CA LEU A 378 2.26 -7.48 10.12
C LEU A 378 3.54 -8.33 10.17
N LEU A 379 3.78 -9.10 11.24
CA LEU A 379 4.98 -9.93 11.36
C LEU A 379 5.19 -10.86 10.16
N ASN A 380 4.10 -11.42 9.61
CA ASN A 380 4.14 -12.35 8.47
C ASN A 380 4.59 -11.68 7.17
N TYR A 381 4.61 -10.35 7.14
CA TYR A 381 5.00 -9.55 6.00
C TYR A 381 6.39 -8.95 6.17
N CYS A 382 7.08 -9.18 7.30
CA CYS A 382 8.40 -8.63 7.57
C CYS A 382 9.48 -9.71 7.49
N PHE A 383 10.71 -9.26 7.24
CA PHE A 383 11.91 -10.08 7.30
C PHE A 383 12.63 -9.89 8.64
N GLY A 384 13.21 -10.94 9.20
CA GLY A 384 14.03 -10.88 10.40
C GLY A 384 15.12 -11.94 10.44
N HIS A 385 15.74 -12.09 11.61
CA HIS A 385 16.78 -13.08 11.87
C HIS A 385 16.77 -13.50 13.35
N GLY A 386 16.98 -14.78 13.65
CA GLY A 386 16.87 -15.31 15.03
C GLY A 386 17.82 -14.67 16.04
N SER A 387 18.95 -14.12 15.57
CA SER A 387 19.95 -13.46 16.43
C SER A 387 19.81 -11.93 16.51
N SER A 388 18.65 -11.35 16.17
CA SER A 388 18.47 -9.90 16.05
C SER A 388 17.09 -9.44 16.48
N SER A 389 16.95 -8.28 17.12
CA SER A 389 15.64 -7.67 17.39
C SER A 389 15.04 -6.99 16.15
N MET A 390 15.87 -6.57 15.19
CA MET A 390 15.47 -5.89 13.95
C MET A 390 14.50 -6.73 13.09
N LEU A 391 13.43 -6.09 12.62
CA LEU A 391 12.61 -6.52 11.48
C LEU A 391 12.69 -5.51 10.34
N LEU A 392 12.50 -5.98 9.11
CA LEU A 392 12.46 -5.20 7.89
C LEU A 392 11.20 -5.52 7.10
N CYS A 393 10.25 -4.59 7.07
CA CYS A 393 8.97 -4.75 6.41
C CYS A 393 9.03 -4.07 5.02
N PRO A 394 9.01 -4.83 3.92
CA PRO A 394 9.02 -4.27 2.58
C PRO A 394 7.72 -3.53 2.29
N TYR A 395 7.83 -2.40 1.59
CA TYR A 395 6.67 -1.67 1.07
C TYR A 395 6.73 -1.50 -0.46
N GLY A 396 7.49 -2.36 -1.14
CA GLY A 396 7.48 -2.43 -2.60
C GLY A 396 6.12 -2.88 -3.14
N HIS A 397 5.71 -2.32 -4.29
CA HIS A 397 4.43 -2.62 -4.93
C HIS A 397 4.24 -4.13 -5.12
N GLU A 398 3.12 -4.66 -4.59
CA GLU A 398 2.69 -6.05 -4.69
C GLU A 398 3.64 -7.13 -4.12
N THR A 399 4.78 -6.72 -3.54
CA THR A 399 5.78 -7.65 -2.99
C THR A 399 5.27 -8.44 -1.79
N ALA A 400 4.26 -7.91 -1.08
CA ALA A 400 3.60 -8.56 0.05
C ALA A 400 2.80 -9.83 -0.33
N TYR A 401 2.59 -10.10 -1.63
CA TYR A 401 1.94 -11.32 -2.11
C TYR A 401 2.91 -12.42 -2.51
N ILE A 402 4.22 -12.17 -2.54
CA ILE A 402 5.21 -13.20 -2.92
C ILE A 402 5.19 -14.27 -1.83
N ASN A 403 4.99 -15.54 -2.20
CA ASN A 403 4.89 -16.66 -1.26
C ASN A 403 6.19 -17.47 -1.13
N HIS A 404 6.19 -18.38 -0.16
CA HIS A 404 7.27 -19.33 0.10
C HIS A 404 7.32 -20.52 -0.88
N ASP A 405 8.52 -20.87 -1.34
CA ASP A 405 8.87 -22.20 -1.87
C ASP A 405 10.36 -22.50 -1.57
N SER A 406 10.64 -23.48 -0.70
CA SER A 406 12.00 -23.92 -0.35
C SER A 406 12.62 -24.85 -1.41
N ARG A 407 11.81 -25.53 -2.21
CA ARG A 407 12.25 -26.62 -3.10
C ARG A 407 12.65 -26.09 -4.47
N SER A 408 11.86 -25.17 -5.01
CA SER A 408 12.07 -24.62 -6.34
C SER A 408 11.70 -23.13 -6.44
N PRO A 409 12.24 -22.26 -5.55
CA PRO A 409 12.02 -20.83 -5.68
C PRO A 409 12.51 -20.35 -7.04
N ASN A 410 11.75 -19.46 -7.67
CA ASN A 410 12.17 -18.82 -8.93
C ASN A 410 12.76 -17.43 -8.73
N THR A 411 12.72 -16.92 -7.50
CA THR A 411 13.20 -15.58 -7.13
C THR A 411 14.00 -15.65 -5.83
N LYS A 412 14.93 -14.71 -5.63
CA LYS A 412 15.64 -14.49 -4.37
C LYS A 412 15.67 -13.01 -4.00
N ILE A 413 15.83 -12.70 -2.73
CA ILE A 413 16.17 -11.34 -2.29
C ILE A 413 17.69 -11.12 -2.34
N ILE A 414 18.11 -9.88 -2.62
CA ILE A 414 19.47 -9.38 -2.40
C ILE A 414 19.40 -7.98 -1.81
N TRP A 415 20.45 -7.54 -1.10
CA TRP A 415 20.62 -6.12 -0.82
C TRP A 415 20.72 -5.34 -2.13
N SER A 416 19.91 -4.30 -2.30
CA SER A 416 19.96 -3.48 -3.50
C SER A 416 21.31 -2.77 -3.60
N THR A 417 21.86 -2.61 -4.80
CA THR A 417 23.05 -1.77 -5.02
C THR A 417 22.67 -0.34 -5.41
N ASP A 418 21.38 -0.02 -5.41
CA ASP A 418 20.86 1.27 -5.86
C ASP A 418 20.82 2.27 -4.69
N ALA A 419 21.69 3.29 -4.77
CA ALA A 419 21.78 4.35 -3.78
C ALA A 419 20.50 5.22 -3.67
N MET A 420 19.53 5.02 -4.55
CA MET A 420 18.23 5.71 -4.51
C MET A 420 17.40 5.34 -3.26
N TYR A 421 17.48 4.09 -2.79
CA TYR A 421 16.73 3.59 -1.62
C TYR A 421 17.52 2.63 -0.73
N HIS A 422 18.78 2.35 -1.06
CA HIS A 422 19.64 1.54 -0.23
C HIS A 422 20.94 2.27 0.11
N ASN A 423 21.13 2.56 1.39
CA ASN A 423 22.39 3.02 1.92
C ASN A 423 23.17 1.85 2.55
N ALA A 424 24.13 1.31 1.80
CA ALA A 424 24.93 0.16 2.22
C ALA A 424 25.76 0.42 3.49
N THR A 425 26.09 1.68 3.81
CA THR A 425 26.86 1.99 5.03
C THR A 425 26.07 1.72 6.32
N LEU A 426 24.75 1.65 6.23
CA LEU A 426 23.87 1.35 7.37
C LEU A 426 23.91 -0.12 7.79
N LEU A 427 24.37 -1.01 6.91
CA LEU A 427 24.59 -2.42 7.26
C LEU A 427 25.73 -2.60 8.29
N GLU A 428 26.57 -1.59 8.46
CA GLU A 428 27.66 -1.57 9.45
C GLU A 428 27.25 -0.91 10.78
N GLN A 429 26.09 -0.25 10.82
CA GLN A 429 25.58 0.39 12.03
C GLN A 429 24.84 -0.63 12.90
N PRO A 430 24.91 -0.50 14.23
CA PRO A 430 24.17 -1.37 15.14
C PRO A 430 22.66 -1.07 15.10
N VAL A 431 21.84 -1.97 15.67
CA VAL A 431 20.36 -1.83 15.62
C VAL A 431 19.89 -0.51 16.25
N GLU A 432 20.51 -0.09 17.35
CA GLU A 432 20.15 1.12 18.11
C GLU A 432 20.35 2.41 17.29
N TYR A 433 21.15 2.36 16.22
CA TYR A 433 21.28 3.49 15.30
C TYR A 433 19.96 3.81 14.58
N PHE A 434 19.13 2.79 14.37
CA PHE A 434 17.85 2.91 13.65
C PHE A 434 16.73 3.49 14.51
N ASP A 435 16.88 3.55 15.84
CA ASP A 435 15.89 4.14 16.76
C ASP A 435 15.63 5.65 16.52
N ASN A 436 16.47 6.28 15.70
CA ASN A 436 16.37 7.71 15.37
C ASN A 436 16.22 7.96 13.86
N ILE A 437 15.95 6.92 13.05
CA ILE A 437 15.77 7.06 11.60
C ILE A 437 14.29 7.01 11.26
N TRP A 438 13.70 8.17 10.95
CA TRP A 438 12.29 8.31 10.61
C TRP A 438 12.02 8.24 9.09
N SER A 439 12.81 7.46 8.36
CA SER A 439 12.63 7.26 6.92
C SER A 439 13.15 5.91 6.45
N SER A 440 12.62 5.42 5.32
CA SER A 440 13.16 4.25 4.62
C SER A 440 14.56 4.54 4.04
N VAL A 441 15.55 3.74 4.41
CA VAL A 441 16.97 3.95 4.06
C VAL A 441 17.70 2.68 3.59
N VAL A 442 17.05 1.52 3.69
CA VAL A 442 17.57 0.22 3.24
C VAL A 442 16.52 -0.47 2.36
N GLY A 443 16.98 -1.39 1.51
CA GLY A 443 16.18 -1.89 0.39
C GLY A 443 16.66 -3.25 -0.11
N PHE A 444 15.72 -4.12 -0.43
CA PHE A 444 15.96 -5.32 -1.21
C PHE A 444 15.67 -5.10 -2.69
N ASP A 445 16.31 -5.93 -3.51
CA ASP A 445 15.85 -6.26 -4.85
C ASP A 445 15.44 -7.74 -4.89
N TYR A 446 14.25 -8.03 -5.40
CA TYR A 446 13.84 -9.37 -5.77
C TYR A 446 14.38 -9.69 -7.15
N ILE A 447 15.17 -10.76 -7.28
CA ILE A 447 15.92 -11.11 -8.48
C ILE A 447 15.55 -12.51 -8.95
N ALA A 448 15.27 -12.64 -10.24
CA ALA A 448 14.92 -13.91 -10.86
C ALA A 448 16.11 -14.88 -10.88
N LEU A 449 15.90 -16.11 -10.39
CA LEU A 449 16.89 -17.19 -10.39
C LEU A 449 17.01 -17.87 -11.75
N ARG A 450 15.95 -17.81 -12.54
CA ARG A 450 15.81 -18.35 -13.90
C ARG A 450 14.80 -17.52 -14.68
N ASP A 451 14.61 -17.83 -15.96
CA ASP A 451 13.53 -17.22 -16.73
C ASP A 451 12.18 -17.52 -16.05
N ILE A 452 11.36 -16.48 -15.87
CA ILE A 452 10.01 -16.55 -15.32
C ILE A 452 9.04 -16.14 -16.43
N LYS A 453 8.09 -17.02 -16.73
CA LYS A 453 7.09 -16.74 -17.78
C LYS A 453 5.97 -15.88 -17.24
N GLU A 454 5.34 -15.09 -18.11
CA GLU A 454 4.10 -14.40 -17.77
C GLU A 454 3.06 -15.39 -17.23
N GLY A 455 2.40 -15.02 -16.13
CA GLY A 455 1.41 -15.83 -15.42
C GLY A 455 2.00 -16.90 -14.50
N GLU A 456 3.32 -17.04 -14.39
CA GLU A 456 3.97 -17.93 -13.43
C GLU A 456 3.95 -17.33 -12.02
N GLU A 457 3.63 -18.13 -11.00
CA GLU A 457 3.68 -17.69 -9.59
C GLU A 457 5.13 -17.44 -9.17
N ILE A 458 5.36 -16.31 -8.52
CA ILE A 458 6.66 -15.85 -8.05
C ILE A 458 6.80 -16.27 -6.59
N THR A 459 7.86 -17.00 -6.31
CA THR A 459 8.13 -17.53 -4.97
C THR A 459 9.58 -17.28 -4.57
N ILE A 460 9.78 -17.11 -3.26
CA ILE A 460 11.10 -17.02 -2.64
C ILE A 460 11.24 -18.09 -1.55
N ASP A 461 12.47 -18.42 -1.18
CA ASP A 461 12.72 -19.19 0.02
C ASP A 461 12.66 -18.27 1.25
N TYR A 462 11.78 -18.58 2.20
CA TYR A 462 11.61 -17.84 3.46
C TYR A 462 12.60 -18.32 4.53
N GLY A 463 13.38 -19.36 4.25
CA GLY A 463 14.35 -19.96 5.14
C GLY A 463 13.80 -21.17 5.92
N SER A 464 14.71 -22.06 6.31
CA SER A 464 14.37 -23.32 6.96
C SER A 464 13.69 -23.15 8.32
N GLU A 465 14.06 -22.13 9.10
CA GLU A 465 13.42 -21.87 10.40
C GLU A 465 11.93 -21.55 10.23
N TRP A 466 11.58 -20.74 9.22
CA TRP A 466 10.18 -20.47 8.87
C TRP A 466 9.47 -21.73 8.38
N GLU A 467 10.11 -22.50 7.49
CA GLU A 467 9.51 -23.73 6.93
C GLU A 467 9.26 -24.79 8.01
N GLU A 468 10.19 -24.94 8.95
CA GLU A 468 10.02 -25.82 10.12
C GLU A 468 8.85 -25.37 10.99
N ALA A 469 8.75 -24.07 11.31
CA ALA A 469 7.66 -23.51 12.08
C ALA A 469 6.29 -23.68 11.38
N TRP A 470 6.23 -23.47 10.07
CA TRP A 470 5.00 -23.69 9.28
C TRP A 470 4.60 -25.15 9.25
N ASN A 471 5.56 -26.07 9.06
CA ASN A 471 5.29 -27.50 9.07
C ASN A 471 4.78 -27.98 10.44
N GLU A 472 5.37 -27.48 11.54
CA GLU A 472 4.91 -27.76 12.90
C GLU A 472 3.49 -27.22 13.11
N HIS A 473 3.22 -25.98 12.68
CA HIS A 473 1.90 -25.35 12.74
C HIS A 473 0.84 -26.17 12.01
N VAL A 474 1.09 -26.57 10.76
CA VAL A 474 0.15 -27.39 9.98
C VAL A 474 -0.09 -28.76 10.63
N GLN A 475 0.94 -29.39 11.16
CA GLN A 475 0.81 -30.69 11.84
C GLN A 475 -0.01 -30.60 13.13
N ASN A 476 0.12 -29.50 13.86
CA ASN A 476 -0.54 -29.29 15.15
C ASN A 476 -1.83 -28.47 15.05
N TRP A 477 -2.25 -28.09 13.85
CA TRP A 477 -3.43 -27.25 13.64
C TRP A 477 -4.70 -27.92 14.15
N VAL A 478 -5.41 -27.21 15.03
CA VAL A 478 -6.73 -27.60 15.52
C VAL A 478 -7.72 -26.51 15.11
N PRO A 479 -8.61 -26.78 14.14
CA PRO A 479 -9.65 -25.84 13.77
C PRO A 479 -10.50 -25.41 14.97
N PRO A 480 -10.93 -24.14 15.03
CA PRO A 480 -11.86 -23.68 16.06
C PRO A 480 -13.12 -24.54 16.14
N GLU A 481 -13.69 -24.64 17.34
CA GLU A 481 -15.00 -25.24 17.52
C GLU A 481 -16.04 -24.49 16.67
N GLY A 482 -16.94 -25.23 16.01
CA GLY A 482 -17.95 -24.63 15.15
C GLY A 482 -17.45 -24.14 13.77
N HIS A 483 -16.18 -24.37 13.39
CA HIS A 483 -15.63 -23.88 12.11
C HIS A 483 -16.42 -24.30 10.86
N LYS A 484 -17.18 -25.39 10.90
CA LYS A 484 -18.02 -25.85 9.77
C LYS A 484 -19.35 -25.10 9.67
N GLN A 485 -19.81 -24.54 10.79
CA GLN A 485 -21.05 -23.76 10.88
C GLN A 485 -20.77 -22.26 10.79
N PHE A 486 -19.50 -21.86 10.88
CA PHE A 486 -19.08 -20.49 10.72
C PHE A 486 -19.39 -20.00 9.29
N VAL A 487 -20.10 -18.87 9.21
CA VAL A 487 -20.40 -18.19 7.95
C VAL A 487 -19.80 -16.80 8.03
N PRO A 488 -18.86 -16.44 7.13
CA PRO A 488 -18.24 -15.13 7.17
C PRO A 488 -19.26 -14.03 6.79
N PRO A 489 -19.10 -12.79 7.30
CA PRO A 489 -20.01 -11.69 7.00
C PRO A 489 -20.19 -11.43 5.50
N GLN A 490 -19.17 -11.70 4.68
CA GLN A 490 -19.20 -11.52 3.24
C GLN A 490 -20.24 -12.43 2.57
N ASP A 491 -20.32 -13.69 3.00
CA ASP A 491 -21.30 -14.66 2.47
C ASP A 491 -22.72 -14.26 2.89
N LEU A 492 -22.89 -13.79 4.13
CA LEU A 492 -24.16 -13.27 4.61
C LEU A 492 -24.58 -12.00 3.85
N ASN A 493 -23.63 -11.12 3.52
CA ASN A 493 -23.90 -9.91 2.75
C ASN A 493 -24.23 -10.21 1.29
N ALA A 494 -23.64 -11.25 0.70
CA ALA A 494 -23.92 -11.69 -0.66
C ALA A 494 -25.33 -12.31 -0.80
N ASP A 495 -25.85 -12.93 0.26
CA ASP A 495 -27.22 -13.46 0.29
C ASP A 495 -28.24 -12.39 0.70
N LYS A 496 -28.81 -11.73 -0.31
CA LYS A 496 -29.92 -10.76 -0.14
C LYS A 496 -31.32 -11.43 -0.18
N SER A 497 -31.39 -12.74 -0.38
CA SER A 497 -32.66 -13.44 -0.56
C SER A 497 -33.16 -14.12 0.71
N SER A 498 -32.24 -14.61 1.55
CA SER A 498 -32.61 -15.29 2.79
C SER A 498 -33.20 -14.30 3.80
N PRO A 499 -34.34 -14.65 4.44
CA PRO A 499 -34.94 -13.81 5.46
C PRO A 499 -34.03 -13.74 6.69
N LEU A 500 -33.79 -12.52 7.19
CA LEU A 500 -33.16 -12.35 8.49
C LEU A 500 -34.19 -12.73 9.56
N ARG A 501 -33.84 -13.63 10.48
CA ARG A 501 -34.64 -13.92 11.68
C ARG A 501 -34.92 -12.64 12.50
N THR A 502 -35.94 -12.69 13.34
CA THR A 502 -36.23 -11.60 14.30
C THR A 502 -35.65 -11.93 15.67
N PHE A 503 -35.53 -10.92 16.53
CA PHE A 503 -35.08 -11.09 17.91
C PHE A 503 -35.95 -12.08 18.72
N ALA A 504 -37.22 -12.25 18.33
CA ALA A 504 -38.11 -13.23 18.95
C ALA A 504 -37.83 -14.67 18.50
N GLU A 505 -37.38 -14.86 17.26
CA GLU A 505 -37.03 -16.16 16.67
C GLU A 505 -35.67 -16.65 17.16
N ASP A 506 -34.72 -15.73 17.32
CA ASP A 506 -33.35 -16.03 17.72
C ASP A 506 -32.79 -14.86 18.54
N LYS A 507 -32.59 -15.07 19.85
CA LYS A 507 -32.04 -14.02 20.74
C LYS A 507 -30.52 -13.89 20.63
N THR A 508 -29.88 -14.90 20.05
CA THR A 508 -28.43 -15.04 19.87
C THR A 508 -28.00 -14.68 18.45
N MET A 509 -28.92 -14.12 17.68
CA MET A 509 -29.01 -14.23 16.22
C MET A 509 -27.71 -14.00 15.45
N TYR A 510 -26.81 -13.18 15.98
CA TYR A 510 -25.48 -12.92 15.41
C TYR A 510 -24.40 -12.74 16.50
N SER A 511 -24.71 -13.07 17.76
CA SER A 511 -24.04 -12.54 18.97
C SER A 511 -22.58 -12.91 19.15
N ASP A 512 -22.13 -13.97 18.50
CA ASP A 512 -20.86 -14.60 18.86
C ASP A 512 -19.68 -14.02 18.09
N HIS A 513 -19.88 -13.49 16.88
CA HIS A 513 -18.78 -12.98 16.04
C HIS A 513 -19.18 -11.92 15.00
N ILE A 514 -20.47 -11.56 14.89
CA ILE A 514 -20.97 -10.64 13.85
C ILE A 514 -21.81 -9.55 14.49
N ASP A 515 -21.63 -8.32 14.02
CA ASP A 515 -22.52 -7.20 14.30
C ASP A 515 -23.32 -6.84 13.04
N LEU A 516 -24.54 -6.32 13.24
CA LEU A 516 -25.42 -5.88 12.16
C LEU A 516 -25.45 -4.37 12.12
N TYR A 517 -25.50 -3.83 10.91
CA TYR A 517 -25.59 -2.40 10.65
C TYR A 517 -26.68 -2.11 9.64
N CYS A 518 -27.26 -0.93 9.75
CA CYS A 518 -28.31 -0.41 8.88
C CYS A 518 -27.90 0.96 8.34
N LEU A 519 -28.07 1.16 7.04
CA LEU A 519 -27.98 2.47 6.40
C LEU A 519 -29.18 3.32 6.81
N PHE A 520 -28.95 4.36 7.59
CA PHE A 520 -29.97 5.34 7.98
C PHE A 520 -29.32 6.68 8.36
N SER A 521 -29.89 7.80 7.93
CA SER A 521 -29.24 9.10 8.06
C SER A 521 -29.35 9.62 9.49
N SER A 522 -28.24 10.14 10.00
CA SER A 522 -28.25 10.85 11.28
C SER A 522 -29.12 12.11 11.21
N GLU A 523 -29.26 12.74 10.05
CA GLU A 523 -30.19 13.86 9.84
C GLU A 523 -31.64 13.39 9.96
N SER A 524 -31.98 12.24 9.37
CA SER A 524 -33.30 11.63 9.49
C SER A 524 -33.67 11.30 10.95
N ILE A 525 -32.70 10.81 11.73
CA ILE A 525 -32.89 10.58 13.17
C ILE A 525 -33.18 11.89 13.91
N LEU A 526 -32.44 12.96 13.61
CA LEU A 526 -32.62 14.29 14.22
C LEU A 526 -33.98 14.90 13.86
N ASP A 527 -34.44 14.69 12.63
CA ASP A 527 -35.75 15.12 12.15
C ASP A 527 -36.91 14.24 12.66
N GLY A 528 -36.60 13.15 13.36
CA GLY A 528 -37.60 12.26 13.97
C GLY A 528 -38.28 11.33 12.96
N LYS A 529 -37.65 11.05 11.82
CA LYS A 529 -38.13 10.11 10.78
C LYS A 529 -37.98 8.66 11.25
N ASP A 530 -39.08 7.94 11.35
CA ASP A 530 -39.11 6.54 11.83
C ASP A 530 -39.38 5.50 10.73
N GLU A 531 -39.35 5.91 9.46
CA GLU A 531 -39.52 5.03 8.29
C GLU A 531 -38.34 5.18 7.33
N TRP A 532 -37.88 4.06 6.76
CA TRP A 532 -36.83 4.03 5.75
C TRP A 532 -37.37 4.36 4.36
N ASP A 533 -36.61 5.09 3.55
CA ASP A 533 -36.85 5.28 2.12
C ASP A 533 -35.53 5.29 1.32
N GLU A 534 -35.64 5.36 -0.01
CA GLU A 534 -34.48 5.21 -0.92
C GLU A 534 -33.40 6.28 -0.74
N ASP A 535 -33.74 7.46 -0.19
CA ASP A 535 -32.76 8.53 0.07
C ASP A 535 -31.76 8.12 1.16
N GLU A 536 -32.06 7.07 1.94
CA GLU A 536 -31.18 6.54 2.98
C GLU A 536 -30.08 5.60 2.45
N LEU A 537 -30.08 5.24 1.15
CA LEU A 537 -29.08 4.33 0.59
C LEU A 537 -27.64 4.87 0.64
N ASP A 538 -27.49 6.20 0.71
CA ASP A 538 -26.20 6.88 0.83
C ASP A 538 -25.91 7.35 2.28
N ALA A 539 -26.68 6.85 3.25
CA ALA A 539 -26.61 7.30 4.64
C ALA A 539 -25.49 6.66 5.47
N ASN A 540 -25.44 7.03 6.76
CA ASN A 540 -24.48 6.48 7.73
C ASN A 540 -24.89 5.06 8.15
N ASP A 541 -23.91 4.21 8.47
CA ASP A 541 -24.16 2.91 9.09
C ASP A 541 -24.40 3.07 10.60
N HIS A 542 -25.56 2.62 11.07
CA HIS A 542 -25.88 2.52 12.49
C HIS A 542 -25.97 1.06 12.93
N LYS A 543 -25.36 0.75 14.08
CA LYS A 543 -25.40 -0.60 14.64
C LYS A 543 -26.84 -0.98 15.00
N VAL A 544 -27.30 -2.12 14.51
CA VAL A 544 -28.63 -2.67 14.82
C VAL A 544 -28.60 -3.29 16.21
N HIS A 545 -29.43 -2.78 17.11
CA HIS A 545 -29.70 -3.40 18.41
C HIS A 545 -30.52 -4.68 18.24
N ARG A 546 -31.66 -4.61 17.52
CA ARG A 546 -32.59 -5.74 17.31
C ARG A 546 -33.34 -5.62 16.00
N ILE A 547 -33.64 -6.77 15.40
CA ILE A 547 -34.67 -6.90 14.35
C ILE A 547 -35.99 -7.22 15.06
N LEU A 548 -36.92 -6.28 15.06
CA LEU A 548 -38.20 -6.40 15.75
C LEU A 548 -39.20 -7.26 14.96
N GLU A 549 -39.38 -6.91 13.69
CA GLU A 549 -40.35 -7.56 12.81
C GLU A 549 -39.73 -7.79 11.43
N ARG A 550 -40.17 -8.85 10.76
CA ARG A 550 -39.90 -9.14 9.35
C ARG A 550 -41.24 -9.29 8.64
N ARG A 551 -41.42 -8.57 7.54
CA ARG A 551 -42.59 -8.67 6.67
C ARG A 551 -42.16 -9.03 5.26
N MET A 552 -42.89 -9.94 4.63
CA MET A 552 -42.71 -10.26 3.21
C MET A 552 -43.62 -9.34 2.40
N VAL A 553 -43.05 -8.68 1.40
CA VAL A 553 -43.76 -7.77 0.50
C VAL A 553 -43.86 -8.43 -0.86
N HIS A 554 -45.03 -8.29 -1.47
CA HIS A 554 -45.32 -8.77 -2.82
C HIS A 554 -45.89 -7.61 -3.63
N GLU A 555 -45.14 -7.17 -4.64
CA GLU A 555 -45.55 -6.13 -5.58
C GLU A 555 -45.77 -6.73 -6.97
N GLU A 556 -46.80 -6.27 -7.67
CA GLU A 556 -47.20 -6.84 -8.95
C GLU A 556 -46.14 -6.58 -10.02
N GLY A 557 -45.41 -7.63 -10.41
CA GLY A 557 -44.34 -7.57 -11.41
C GLY A 557 -42.92 -7.66 -10.83
N GLU A 558 -42.76 -7.60 -9.51
CA GLU A 558 -41.48 -7.70 -8.81
C GLU A 558 -41.35 -9.04 -8.05
N PRO A 559 -40.11 -9.54 -7.85
CA PRO A 559 -39.91 -10.71 -6.99
C PRO A 559 -40.29 -10.40 -5.54
N GLU A 560 -40.74 -11.42 -4.80
CA GLU A 560 -41.00 -11.28 -3.37
C GLU A 560 -39.73 -10.87 -2.61
N TYR A 561 -39.84 -9.89 -1.72
CA TYR A 561 -38.73 -9.41 -0.90
C TYR A 561 -39.15 -9.18 0.55
N TYR A 562 -38.18 -8.98 1.43
CA TYR A 562 -38.42 -8.77 2.86
C TYR A 562 -38.07 -7.34 3.28
N VAL A 563 -38.93 -6.78 4.13
CA VAL A 563 -38.68 -5.53 4.87
C VAL A 563 -38.67 -5.80 6.36
N TYR A 564 -37.96 -4.96 7.10
CA TYR A 564 -37.65 -5.14 8.51
C TYR A 564 -37.97 -3.89 9.32
N ASP A 565 -38.44 -4.09 10.54
CA ASP A 565 -38.47 -3.04 11.56
C ASP A 565 -37.31 -3.27 12.52
N LEU A 566 -36.49 -2.25 12.72
CA LEU A 566 -35.23 -2.33 13.44
C LEU A 566 -35.20 -1.39 14.63
N GLU A 567 -34.50 -1.79 15.68
CA GLU A 567 -33.96 -0.90 16.71
C GLU A 567 -32.49 -0.64 16.39
N LEU A 568 -32.09 0.62 16.25
CA LEU A 568 -30.72 1.08 16.01
C LEU A 568 -30.12 1.64 17.30
N LEU A 569 -28.80 1.50 17.45
CA LEU A 569 -28.02 2.18 18.48
C LEU A 569 -27.44 3.47 17.90
N VAL A 570 -27.80 4.60 18.50
CA VAL A 570 -27.41 5.94 18.04
C VAL A 570 -26.69 6.67 19.17
N PRO A 571 -25.52 7.29 18.91
CA PRO A 571 -24.83 8.08 19.94
C PRO A 571 -25.65 9.31 20.35
N ILE A 572 -25.62 9.65 21.64
CA ILE A 572 -26.26 10.87 22.17
C ILE A 572 -25.27 12.04 22.00
N GLU A 573 -25.69 13.11 21.31
CA GLU A 573 -24.83 14.24 20.87
C GLU A 573 -23.97 14.89 21.99
N ASP A 574 -24.41 14.83 23.25
CA ASP A 574 -23.71 15.44 24.40
C ASP A 574 -23.01 14.43 25.34
N GLU A 575 -23.14 13.12 25.08
CA GLU A 575 -22.56 12.06 25.89
C GLU A 575 -22.08 10.93 24.98
N SER A 576 -20.88 11.06 24.41
CA SER A 576 -20.32 10.15 23.39
C SER A 576 -20.24 8.67 23.81
N GLU A 577 -20.34 8.38 25.10
CA GLU A 577 -20.34 7.02 25.66
C GLU A 577 -21.75 6.44 25.87
N LYS A 578 -22.82 7.24 25.73
CA LYS A 578 -24.19 6.76 25.86
C LYS A 578 -24.86 6.62 24.51
N MET A 579 -25.50 5.47 24.31
CA MET A 579 -26.27 5.13 23.13
C MET A 579 -27.77 5.20 23.45
N ALA A 580 -28.53 5.86 22.58
CA ALA A 580 -29.98 5.80 22.54
C ALA A 580 -30.43 4.67 21.61
N VAL A 581 -31.64 4.16 21.84
CA VAL A 581 -32.30 3.21 20.94
C VAL A 581 -33.29 3.96 20.07
N TYR A 582 -33.17 3.82 18.75
CA TYR A 582 -34.03 4.46 17.77
C TYR A 582 -34.74 3.42 16.90
N ALA A 583 -36.06 3.52 16.72
CA ALA A 583 -36.82 2.56 15.93
C ALA A 583 -36.99 3.07 14.50
N VAL A 584 -36.68 2.22 13.51
CA VAL A 584 -36.87 2.49 12.09
C VAL A 584 -37.69 1.37 11.47
N LYS A 585 -38.68 1.71 10.67
CA LYS A 585 -39.58 0.76 10.00
C LYS A 585 -39.30 0.65 8.51
N ASN A 586 -39.77 -0.43 7.91
CA ASN A 586 -39.74 -0.67 6.46
C ASN A 586 -38.33 -0.69 5.85
N VAL A 587 -37.32 -1.09 6.63
CA VAL A 587 -35.94 -1.18 6.17
C VAL A 587 -35.80 -2.36 5.20
N PRO A 588 -35.31 -2.17 3.96
CA PRO A 588 -35.12 -3.25 3.01
C PRO A 588 -33.87 -4.08 3.35
N ARG A 589 -33.81 -5.31 2.83
CA ARG A 589 -32.67 -6.21 3.07
C ARG A 589 -31.34 -5.62 2.56
N GLU A 590 -31.40 -4.81 1.52
CA GLU A 590 -30.28 -4.14 0.87
C GLU A 590 -29.59 -3.14 1.82
N ALA A 591 -30.35 -2.50 2.71
CA ALA A 591 -29.85 -1.52 3.68
C ALA A 591 -29.20 -2.17 4.91
N ILE A 592 -29.25 -3.49 5.05
CA ILE A 592 -28.71 -4.22 6.22
C ILE A 592 -27.42 -4.96 5.83
N SER A 593 -26.37 -4.76 6.63
CA SER A 593 -25.05 -5.35 6.43
C SER A 593 -24.55 -6.07 7.68
N PHE A 594 -23.73 -7.10 7.47
CA PHE A 594 -23.04 -7.89 8.47
C PHE A 594 -21.57 -7.53 8.50
N TYR A 595 -21.02 -7.29 9.68
CA TYR A 595 -19.58 -7.06 9.88
C TYR A 595 -19.04 -7.95 10.99
N TYR A 596 -17.72 -8.20 10.98
CA TYR A 596 -17.10 -8.83 12.12
C TYR A 596 -17.27 -7.95 13.35
N LYS A 597 -17.61 -8.58 14.48
CA LYS A 597 -17.44 -7.96 15.77
C LYS A 597 -15.94 -7.72 16.01
N GLN A 598 -15.59 -6.62 16.68
CA GLN A 598 -14.21 -6.33 17.07
C GLN A 598 -13.55 -7.57 17.68
N TYR A 599 -12.32 -7.88 17.26
CA TYR A 599 -11.53 -9.04 17.68
C TYR A 599 -12.04 -10.42 17.24
N HIS A 600 -13.00 -10.50 16.29
CA HIS A 600 -13.58 -11.79 15.85
C HIS A 600 -13.34 -12.14 14.38
N SER A 601 -12.64 -11.31 13.61
CA SER A 601 -12.28 -11.64 12.23
C SER A 601 -11.27 -12.80 12.17
N ASP A 602 -10.95 -13.24 10.95
CA ASP A 602 -10.08 -14.39 10.74
C ASP A 602 -8.63 -14.15 11.21
N MET A 603 -8.17 -12.90 11.33
CA MET A 603 -6.84 -12.62 11.87
C MET A 603 -6.71 -12.93 13.37
N PHE A 604 -7.83 -12.97 14.09
CA PHE A 604 -7.90 -13.25 15.53
C PHE A 604 -8.16 -14.73 15.84
N VAL A 605 -8.19 -15.60 14.82
CA VAL A 605 -8.32 -17.04 15.05
C VAL A 605 -7.18 -17.51 15.94
N LYS A 606 -7.54 -18.12 17.08
CA LYS A 606 -6.57 -18.60 18.07
C LYS A 606 -5.61 -19.59 17.43
N GLY A 607 -4.31 -19.35 17.62
CA GLY A 607 -3.26 -20.19 17.04
C GLY A 607 -2.98 -19.92 15.57
N ALA A 608 -3.54 -18.88 14.96
CA ALA A 608 -3.17 -18.47 13.60
C ALA A 608 -1.65 -18.25 13.50
N PHE A 609 -1.08 -18.64 12.37
CA PHE A 609 0.37 -18.64 12.18
C PHE A 609 0.96 -17.22 12.18
N ARG A 610 2.03 -17.02 12.94
CA ARG A 610 2.79 -15.76 13.04
C ARG A 610 4.28 -16.05 13.00
N HIS A 611 4.98 -15.61 11.94
CA HIS A 611 6.41 -15.78 11.80
C HIS A 611 6.98 -14.84 10.73
N GLU A 612 8.07 -14.13 11.03
CA GLU A 612 8.80 -13.34 10.04
C GLU A 612 9.52 -14.22 9.01
N MET A 613 9.72 -13.71 7.80
CA MET A 613 10.57 -14.36 6.80
C MET A 613 12.04 -14.24 7.23
N MET A 614 12.85 -15.28 7.02
CA MET A 614 14.23 -15.29 7.50
C MET A 614 15.19 -14.73 6.46
N ILE A 615 15.95 -13.71 6.85
CA ILE A 615 17.09 -13.23 6.06
C ILE A 615 18.21 -14.27 6.17
N PRO A 616 18.77 -14.77 5.06
CA PRO A 616 19.84 -15.77 5.13
C PRO A 616 21.06 -15.28 5.94
N ASN A 617 21.64 -16.18 6.73
CA ASN A 617 22.82 -15.91 7.57
C ASN A 617 23.98 -15.20 6.86
N HIS A 618 24.19 -15.49 5.57
CA HIS A 618 25.25 -14.91 4.75
C HIS A 618 24.93 -13.49 4.25
N MET A 619 23.65 -13.09 4.22
CA MET A 619 23.18 -11.74 3.92
C MET A 619 23.01 -10.88 5.16
N PHE A 620 22.72 -11.50 6.31
CA PHE A 620 22.36 -10.78 7.53
C PHE A 620 23.57 -10.06 8.14
N PRO A 621 23.53 -8.72 8.34
CA PRO A 621 24.65 -7.97 8.87
C PRO A 621 25.07 -8.39 10.27
N ARG A 622 26.39 -8.46 10.50
CA ARG A 622 26.93 -8.81 11.83
C ARG A 622 26.60 -7.75 12.89
N ALA A 623 26.58 -6.47 12.50
CA ALA A 623 26.30 -5.36 13.40
C ALA A 623 24.87 -5.41 13.97
N TRP A 624 23.96 -6.11 13.30
CA TRP A 624 22.56 -6.22 13.74
C TRP A 624 22.32 -7.43 14.66
N ARG A 625 23.33 -8.25 14.93
CA ARG A 625 23.18 -9.40 15.82
C ARG A 625 23.28 -8.95 17.27
N ASN A 626 22.14 -8.69 17.90
CA ASN A 626 22.02 -8.17 19.26
C ASN A 626 21.19 -9.08 20.19
N ILE A 627 20.84 -10.30 19.74
CA ILE A 627 20.23 -11.34 20.56
C ILE A 627 21.19 -12.53 20.62
N ASP A 628 21.43 -13.03 21.83
CA ASP A 628 22.32 -14.16 22.14
C ASP A 628 21.72 -15.53 21.80
#